data_AF-A0A7C9PL92-F1
#
_entry.id   AF-A0A7C9PL92-F1
#
_cell.length_a   1.000
_cell.length_b   1.000
_cell.length_c   1.000
_cell.angle_alpha   90.00
_cell.angle_beta   90.00
_cell.angle_gamma   90.00
#
_symmetry.space_group_name_H-M   'P 1'
#
loop_
_entity.id
_entity.type
_entity.pdbx_description
1 polymer ?
#
loop_
_entity_poly.entity_id
_entity_poly.type
_entity_poly.pdbx_seq_one_letter_code
_entity_poly.pdbx_strand_id
1 'polypeptide(L)'
;MADLTATELAERLGVTRQHALGLLRSGAIVGRRLASGAWLADGDAVARYEIAARRGKGRSLDPSTAWGLLWELSGLRADWLGVSTRARVRRRVRESTAEDLAKAVVKRTVAHRYTAANAESAAAGLIATGRAAADTLGSELMSDRRRVSGYVRSGSPDEYAVSHFMIADANGQDVVYENTLPIDFGGDVMPQAVIAADLATSTDTRERSAGLRAIEDMRQAWLAAR
;
A
#
# COMPACT_ATOMS: atom_id res chain seq x y z
N MET A 1 -5.06 7.54 15.64
CA MET A 1 -4.06 7.63 16.73
C MET A 1 -4.17 9.00 17.41
N ALA A 2 -3.51 9.25 18.55
CA ALA A 2 -3.46 10.59 19.15
C ALA A 2 -2.63 11.56 18.28
N ASP A 3 -3.06 12.83 18.20
CA ASP A 3 -2.31 13.89 17.53
C ASP A 3 -0.99 14.18 18.26
N LEU A 4 0.07 14.48 17.51
CA LEU A 4 1.41 14.74 18.04
C LEU A 4 1.80 16.19 17.83
N THR A 5 2.36 16.84 18.85
CA THR A 5 3.06 18.11 18.66
C THR A 5 4.27 17.94 17.75
N ALA A 6 4.78 19.04 17.17
CA ALA A 6 6.00 19.00 16.36
C ALA A 6 7.22 18.45 17.14
N THR A 7 7.25 18.55 18.46
CA THR A 7 8.32 17.99 19.31
C THR A 7 8.16 16.48 19.45
N GLU A 8 6.97 15.99 19.81
CA GLU A 8 6.69 14.54 19.91
C GLU A 8 6.85 13.85 18.54
N LEU A 9 6.48 14.53 17.46
CA LEU A 9 6.72 14.06 16.10
C LEU A 9 8.22 13.88 15.81
N ALA A 10 9.04 14.86 16.19
CA ALA A 10 10.47 14.81 15.96
C ALA A 10 11.14 13.66 16.73
N GLU A 11 10.75 13.49 18.00
CA GLU A 11 11.20 12.38 18.86
C GLU A 11 10.81 11.03 18.26
N ARG A 12 9.54 10.88 17.85
CA ARG A 12 9.02 9.64 17.26
C ARG A 12 9.73 9.26 15.95
N LEU A 13 10.04 10.24 15.11
CA LEU A 13 10.72 10.02 13.84
C LEU A 13 12.25 9.95 13.95
N GLY A 14 12.82 10.28 15.11
CA GLY A 14 14.28 10.39 15.29
C GLY A 14 14.91 11.49 14.43
N VAL A 15 14.19 12.60 14.20
CA VAL A 15 14.66 13.74 13.38
C VAL A 15 14.67 15.03 14.21
N THR A 16 15.23 16.11 13.66
CA THR A 16 15.18 17.42 14.33
C THR A 16 13.77 18.02 14.28
N ARG A 17 13.41 18.83 15.28
CA ARG A 17 12.14 19.58 15.30
C ARG A 17 11.94 20.45 14.05
N GLN A 18 13.01 21.02 13.50
CA GLN A 18 12.95 21.80 12.27
C GLN A 18 12.58 20.93 11.06
N HIS A 19 13.11 19.71 10.96
CA HIS A 19 12.71 18.76 9.91
C HIS A 19 11.24 18.35 10.09
N ALA A 20 10.81 17.99 11.30
CA ALA A 20 9.41 17.66 11.59
C ALA A 20 8.44 18.80 11.18
N LEU A 21 8.77 20.05 11.50
CA LEU A 21 8.02 21.22 11.03
C LEU A 21 8.06 21.39 9.50
N GLY A 22 9.18 21.06 8.86
CA GLY A 22 9.30 21.04 7.41
C GLY A 22 8.32 20.06 6.76
N LEU A 23 8.20 18.84 7.32
CA LEU A 23 7.26 17.82 6.83
C LEU A 23 5.79 18.25 6.97
N LEU A 24 5.46 18.95 8.06
CA LEU A 24 4.11 19.48 8.28
C LEU A 24 3.80 20.65 7.32
N ARG A 25 4.77 21.55 7.10
CA ARG A 25 4.61 22.70 6.20
C ARG A 25 4.54 22.29 4.73
N SER A 26 5.28 21.27 4.33
CA SER A 26 5.23 20.76 2.96
C SER A 26 4.01 19.87 2.70
N GLY A 27 3.25 19.51 3.74
CA GLY A 27 2.15 18.56 3.65
C GLY A 27 2.58 17.09 3.54
N ALA A 28 3.89 16.79 3.66
CA ALA A 28 4.38 15.41 3.68
C ALA A 28 3.84 14.60 4.87
N ILE A 29 3.49 15.29 5.96
CA ILE A 29 2.68 14.76 7.06
C ILE A 29 1.50 15.72 7.25
N VAL A 30 0.28 15.18 7.21
CA VAL A 30 -0.94 15.94 7.47
C VAL A 30 -0.93 16.43 8.91
N GLY A 31 -1.25 17.70 9.09
CA GLY A 31 -1.41 18.30 10.40
C GLY A 31 -2.16 19.61 10.31
N ARG A 32 -2.53 20.15 11.47
CA ARG A 32 -3.19 21.44 11.59
C ARG A 32 -2.37 22.41 12.42
N ARG A 33 -2.42 23.68 12.02
CA ARG A 33 -1.85 24.78 12.79
C ARG A 33 -2.91 25.33 13.73
N LEU A 34 -2.62 25.36 15.02
CA LEU A 34 -3.48 25.94 16.04
C LEU A 34 -3.43 27.48 15.99
N ALA A 35 -4.43 28.13 16.58
CA ALA A 35 -4.47 29.59 16.71
C ALA A 35 -3.23 30.15 17.46
N SER A 36 -2.63 29.36 18.37
CA SER A 36 -1.38 29.69 19.05
C SER A 36 -0.14 29.67 18.14
N GLY A 37 -0.27 29.25 16.89
CA GLY A 37 0.82 29.09 15.94
C GLY A 37 1.55 27.74 16.05
N ALA A 38 1.24 26.92 17.06
CA ALA A 38 1.76 25.57 17.21
C ALA A 38 1.18 24.61 16.15
N TRP A 39 1.95 23.59 15.80
CA TRP A 39 1.51 22.54 14.88
C TRP A 39 1.17 21.25 15.62
N LEU A 40 0.06 20.64 15.24
CA LEU A 40 -0.33 19.27 15.61
C LEU A 40 -0.35 18.41 14.36
N ALA A 41 0.45 17.35 14.37
CA ALA A 41 0.48 16.30 13.37
C ALA A 41 -0.62 15.29 13.66
N ASP A 42 -1.32 14.87 12.60
CA ASP A 42 -2.29 13.79 12.69
C ASP A 42 -1.57 12.46 12.96
N GLY A 43 -1.95 11.75 14.03
CA GLY A 43 -1.25 10.53 14.44
C GLY A 43 -1.28 9.41 13.39
N ASP A 44 -2.33 9.34 12.57
CA ASP A 44 -2.46 8.36 11.50
C ASP A 44 -1.64 8.78 10.28
N ALA A 45 -1.51 10.08 10.00
CA ALA A 45 -0.56 10.62 9.02
C ALA A 45 0.90 10.34 9.42
N VAL A 46 1.23 10.46 10.71
CA VAL A 46 2.57 10.15 11.21
C VAL A 46 2.88 8.67 11.05
N ALA A 47 1.97 7.78 11.43
CA ALA A 47 2.18 6.34 11.26
C ALA A 47 2.30 5.94 9.79
N ARG A 48 1.54 6.57 8.89
CA ARG A 48 1.71 6.42 7.43
C ARG A 48 3.08 6.85 6.98
N TYR A 49 3.51 8.03 7.41
CA TYR A 49 4.84 8.53 7.09
C TYR A 49 5.90 7.58 7.62
N GLU A 50 5.78 7.05 8.85
CA GLU A 50 6.69 6.05 9.37
C GLU A 50 6.69 4.76 8.55
N ILE A 51 5.55 4.23 8.12
CA ILE A 51 5.51 3.05 7.24
C ILE A 51 6.20 3.36 5.91
N ALA A 52 5.99 4.57 5.37
CA ALA A 52 6.62 5.06 4.15
C ALA A 52 8.09 5.53 4.35
N ALA A 53 8.56 5.80 5.56
CA ALA A 53 9.89 6.38 5.85
C ALA A 53 10.81 5.38 6.56
N ARG A 54 10.26 4.37 7.26
CA ARG A 54 10.94 3.13 7.72
C ARG A 54 11.37 2.24 6.53
N ARG A 55 11.51 2.84 5.35
CA ARG A 55 12.27 2.41 4.16
C ARG A 55 13.77 2.28 4.48
N GLY A 56 14.11 1.53 5.53
CA GLY A 56 15.47 1.19 5.90
C GLY A 56 16.12 0.20 4.92
N LYS A 57 17.46 0.26 4.85
CA LYS A 57 18.41 -0.49 4.01
C LYS A 57 17.83 -1.72 3.30
N GLY A 58 17.49 -1.51 2.03
CA GLY A 58 17.14 -2.52 1.04
C GLY A 58 16.65 -1.81 -0.21
N ARG A 59 17.27 -2.05 -1.38
CA ARG A 59 16.85 -1.36 -2.61
C ARG A 59 15.44 -1.86 -2.97
N SER A 60 14.47 -0.95 -2.99
CA SER A 60 13.16 -1.22 -3.57
C SER A 60 13.35 -1.69 -5.01
N LEU A 61 12.60 -2.71 -5.41
CA LEU A 61 12.63 -3.19 -6.78
C LEU A 61 12.07 -2.10 -7.71
N ASP A 62 12.50 -2.12 -8.97
CA ASP A 62 11.78 -1.36 -9.99
C ASP A 62 10.34 -1.90 -10.11
N PRO A 63 9.37 -1.08 -10.55
CA PRO A 63 7.97 -1.47 -10.59
C PRO A 63 7.71 -2.78 -11.34
N SER A 64 8.36 -3.00 -12.48
CA SER A 64 8.15 -4.20 -13.31
C SER A 64 8.60 -5.48 -12.61
N THR A 65 9.77 -5.45 -11.97
CA THR A 65 10.26 -6.58 -11.16
C THR A 65 9.43 -6.78 -9.89
N ALA A 66 8.96 -5.69 -9.26
CA ALA A 66 8.09 -5.75 -8.08
C ALA A 66 6.76 -6.45 -8.39
N TRP A 67 6.10 -6.08 -9.49
CA TRP A 67 4.90 -6.77 -9.97
C TRP A 67 5.18 -8.23 -10.28
N GLY A 68 6.31 -8.54 -10.92
CA GLY A 68 6.67 -9.92 -11.23
C GLY A 68 6.91 -10.79 -10.00
N LEU A 69 7.41 -10.20 -8.91
CA LEU A 69 7.53 -10.89 -7.61
C LEU A 69 6.16 -11.27 -7.05
N LEU A 70 5.19 -10.35 -7.11
CA LEU A 70 3.83 -10.61 -6.63
C LEU A 70 3.09 -11.62 -7.52
N TRP A 71 3.31 -11.57 -8.83
CA TRP A 71 2.79 -12.60 -9.74
C TRP A 71 3.33 -13.98 -9.38
N GLU A 72 4.64 -14.11 -9.22
CA GLU A 72 5.30 -15.37 -8.89
C GLU A 72 4.84 -15.93 -7.51
N LEU A 73 4.64 -15.07 -6.50
CA LEU A 73 4.06 -15.47 -5.21
C LEU A 73 2.58 -15.88 -5.32
N SER A 74 1.83 -15.29 -6.26
CA SER A 74 0.44 -15.66 -6.53
C SER A 74 0.32 -16.93 -7.39
N GLY A 75 1.43 -17.65 -7.64
CA GLY A 75 1.46 -18.82 -8.52
C GLY A 75 1.34 -18.49 -10.01
N LEU A 76 1.42 -17.21 -10.38
CA LEU A 76 1.33 -16.74 -11.76
C LEU A 76 2.70 -16.59 -12.40
N ARG A 77 2.74 -16.59 -13.72
CA ARG A 77 3.96 -16.39 -14.50
C ARG A 77 4.04 -14.94 -15.00
N ALA A 78 5.09 -14.23 -14.60
CA ALA A 78 5.39 -12.89 -15.08
C ALA A 78 6.11 -12.95 -16.44
N ASP A 79 5.36 -13.08 -17.54
CA ASP A 79 5.96 -13.28 -18.87
C ASP A 79 6.60 -12.03 -19.48
N TRP A 80 6.31 -10.85 -18.95
CA TRP A 80 7.03 -9.62 -19.30
C TRP A 80 8.46 -9.59 -18.73
N LEU A 81 8.80 -10.49 -17.80
CA LEU A 81 10.16 -10.59 -17.25
C LEU A 81 11.00 -11.59 -18.02
N GLY A 82 12.22 -11.17 -18.38
CA GLY A 82 13.26 -12.05 -18.89
C GLY A 82 13.61 -13.18 -17.92
N VAL A 83 14.14 -14.29 -18.45
CA VAL A 83 14.48 -15.51 -17.67
C VAL A 83 15.42 -15.21 -16.49
N SER A 84 16.44 -14.38 -16.70
CA SER A 84 17.40 -14.00 -15.66
C SER A 84 16.75 -13.18 -14.53
N THR A 85 15.86 -12.24 -14.85
CA THR A 85 15.12 -11.45 -13.86
C THR A 85 14.16 -12.34 -13.06
N ARG A 86 13.46 -13.27 -13.73
CA ARG A 86 12.62 -14.27 -13.04
C ARG A 86 13.44 -15.12 -12.08
N ALA A 87 14.62 -15.58 -12.48
CA ALA A 87 15.50 -16.34 -11.58
C ALA A 87 15.90 -15.53 -10.32
N ARG A 88 16.19 -14.23 -10.47
CA ARG A 88 16.48 -13.33 -9.33
C ARG A 88 15.27 -13.11 -8.43
N VAL A 89 14.07 -12.96 -9.01
CA VAL A 89 12.81 -12.87 -8.24
C VAL A 89 12.61 -14.12 -7.39
N ARG A 90 12.76 -15.31 -7.98
CA ARG A 90 12.62 -16.59 -7.26
C ARG A 90 13.65 -16.74 -6.15
N ARG A 91 14.91 -16.35 -6.41
CA ARG A 91 15.95 -16.30 -5.38
C ARG A 91 15.56 -15.37 -4.22
N ARG A 92 15.04 -14.19 -4.53
CA ARG A 92 14.57 -13.22 -3.52
C ARG A 92 13.45 -13.80 -2.67
N VAL A 93 12.45 -14.45 -3.28
CA VAL A 93 11.36 -15.14 -2.55
C VAL A 93 11.90 -16.17 -1.55
N ARG A 94 12.94 -16.92 -1.94
CA ARG A 94 13.58 -17.93 -1.08
C ARG A 94 14.35 -17.33 0.10
N GLU A 95 15.08 -16.25 -0.12
CA GLU A 95 16.05 -15.70 0.83
C GLU A 95 15.49 -14.60 1.74
N SER A 96 14.24 -14.16 1.54
CA SER A 96 13.67 -13.00 2.24
C SER A 96 12.50 -13.39 3.14
N THR A 97 12.29 -12.64 4.22
CA THR A 97 11.07 -12.73 5.04
C THR A 97 9.90 -12.03 4.35
N ALA A 98 8.68 -12.28 4.83
CA ALA A 98 7.49 -11.58 4.35
C ALA A 98 7.60 -10.04 4.44
N GLU A 99 8.17 -9.50 5.52
CA GLU A 99 8.40 -8.06 5.65
C GLU A 99 9.37 -7.53 4.61
N ASP A 100 10.43 -8.28 4.30
CA ASP A 100 11.41 -7.88 3.30
C ASP A 100 10.83 -7.92 1.88
N LEU A 101 9.95 -8.86 1.60
CA LEU A 101 9.20 -8.94 0.34
C LEU A 101 8.21 -7.78 0.22
N ALA A 102 7.40 -7.53 1.26
CA ALA A 102 6.46 -6.40 1.29
C ALA A 102 7.18 -5.05 1.09
N LYS A 103 8.32 -4.85 1.75
CA LYS A 103 9.17 -3.66 1.56
C LYS A 103 9.74 -3.57 0.15
N ALA A 104 10.16 -4.68 -0.44
CA ALA A 104 10.77 -4.69 -1.77
C ALA A 104 9.81 -4.22 -2.87
N VAL A 105 8.50 -4.46 -2.70
CA VAL A 105 7.46 -4.16 -3.70
C VAL A 105 6.67 -2.87 -3.40
N VAL A 106 6.95 -2.19 -2.28
CA VAL A 106 6.16 -1.04 -1.83
C VAL A 106 6.13 0.11 -2.83
N LYS A 107 7.21 0.29 -3.62
CA LYS A 107 7.31 1.35 -4.63
C LYS A 107 6.76 0.95 -6.00
N ARG A 108 6.11 -0.20 -6.12
CA ARG A 108 5.49 -0.60 -7.39
C ARG A 108 4.39 0.38 -7.81
N THR A 109 3.67 0.93 -6.83
CA THR A 109 2.49 1.78 -7.03
C THR A 109 2.51 2.95 -6.06
N VAL A 110 1.71 3.97 -6.34
CA VAL A 110 1.33 5.03 -5.40
C VAL A 110 -0.12 4.81 -4.97
N ALA A 111 -0.39 5.06 -3.69
CA ALA A 111 -1.72 4.96 -3.09
C ALA A 111 -2.25 6.38 -2.85
N HIS A 112 -3.42 6.68 -3.40
CA HIS A 112 -4.10 7.96 -3.24
C HIS A 112 -5.34 7.77 -2.37
N ARG A 113 -5.62 8.73 -1.50
CA ARG A 113 -6.66 8.62 -0.47
C ARG A 113 -7.77 9.61 -0.70
N TYR A 114 -8.99 9.12 -0.55
CA TYR A 114 -10.20 9.88 -0.79
C TYR A 114 -11.26 9.53 0.26
N THR A 115 -12.35 10.27 0.19
CA THR A 115 -13.63 9.92 0.77
C THR A 115 -14.66 9.91 -0.36
N ALA A 116 -15.24 8.74 -0.63
CA ALA A 116 -16.27 8.54 -1.65
C ALA A 116 -17.65 8.90 -1.10
N ALA A 117 -18.47 9.59 -1.89
CA ALA A 117 -19.87 9.80 -1.56
C ALA A 117 -20.68 8.48 -1.55
N ASN A 118 -20.30 7.54 -2.42
CA ASN A 118 -20.86 6.19 -2.48
C ASN A 118 -19.74 5.18 -2.79
N ALA A 119 -19.32 4.42 -1.79
CA ALA A 119 -18.22 3.47 -1.91
C ALA A 119 -18.50 2.33 -2.91
N GLU A 120 -19.73 1.82 -2.96
CA GLU A 120 -20.11 0.73 -3.88
C GLU A 120 -20.00 1.18 -5.34
N SER A 121 -20.59 2.34 -5.66
CA SER A 121 -20.51 2.92 -7.01
C SER A 121 -19.07 3.28 -7.40
N ALA A 122 -18.29 3.83 -6.46
CA ALA A 122 -16.91 4.19 -6.71
C ALA A 122 -15.99 2.97 -6.85
N ALA A 123 -16.33 1.83 -6.24
CA ALA A 123 -15.55 0.59 -6.37
C ALA A 123 -15.81 -0.15 -7.70
N ALA A 124 -16.98 0.01 -8.33
CA ALA A 124 -17.39 -0.76 -9.50
C ALA A 124 -16.45 -0.63 -10.71
N GLY A 125 -15.79 0.52 -10.88
CA GLY A 125 -14.85 0.77 -11.98
C GLY A 125 -13.39 0.37 -11.70
N LEU A 126 -13.07 -0.09 -10.48
CA LEU A 126 -11.71 -0.44 -10.07
C LEU A 126 -11.44 -1.94 -10.18
N ILE A 127 -10.17 -2.30 -10.15
CA ILE A 127 -9.71 -3.67 -9.89
C ILE A 127 -9.53 -3.80 -8.38
N ALA A 128 -10.35 -4.60 -7.71
CA ALA A 128 -10.37 -4.69 -6.25
C ALA A 128 -9.04 -5.22 -5.67
N THR A 129 -8.60 -4.63 -4.56
CA THR A 129 -7.43 -5.06 -3.79
C THR A 129 -7.63 -4.81 -2.30
N GLY A 130 -6.59 -5.08 -1.50
CA GLY A 130 -6.52 -4.67 -0.09
C GLY A 130 -7.72 -5.16 0.72
N ARG A 131 -8.32 -4.26 1.49
CA ARG A 131 -9.45 -4.61 2.38
C ARG A 131 -10.72 -4.99 1.61
N ALA A 132 -10.93 -4.47 0.41
CA ALA A 132 -12.10 -4.82 -0.40
C ALA A 132 -12.02 -6.27 -0.94
N ALA A 133 -10.82 -6.84 -1.02
CA ALA A 133 -10.58 -8.18 -1.53
C ALA A 133 -10.00 -9.16 -0.47
N ALA A 134 -10.04 -8.81 0.81
CA ALA A 134 -9.40 -9.60 1.87
C ALA A 134 -9.91 -11.06 1.98
N ASP A 135 -11.17 -11.31 1.62
CA ASP A 135 -11.77 -12.65 1.64
C ASP A 135 -11.04 -13.63 0.71
N THR A 136 -10.37 -13.15 -0.35
CA THR A 136 -9.65 -14.03 -1.29
C THR A 136 -8.36 -14.60 -0.69
N LEU A 137 -7.90 -14.10 0.46
CA LEU A 137 -6.67 -14.55 1.11
C LEU A 137 -6.89 -15.75 2.03
N GLY A 138 -8.13 -16.20 2.26
CA GLY A 138 -8.44 -17.27 3.21
C GLY A 138 -8.11 -16.92 4.67
N SER A 139 -7.94 -15.63 4.97
CA SER A 139 -7.62 -15.14 6.31
C SER A 139 -8.89 -14.84 7.14
N GLU A 140 -8.76 -14.67 8.46
CA GLU A 140 -9.86 -14.21 9.33
C GLU A 140 -10.33 -12.77 9.05
N LEU A 141 -9.60 -12.03 8.19
CA LEU A 141 -9.95 -10.67 7.83
C LEU A 141 -11.06 -10.66 6.78
N MET A 142 -12.26 -10.27 7.20
CA MET A 142 -13.39 -10.10 6.30
C MET A 142 -13.23 -8.87 5.40
N SER A 143 -13.67 -9.01 4.15
CA SER A 143 -13.76 -7.88 3.22
C SER A 143 -14.70 -6.80 3.75
N ASP A 144 -14.36 -5.54 3.50
CA ASP A 144 -15.24 -4.41 3.81
C ASP A 144 -15.57 -3.64 2.53
N ARG A 145 -16.73 -3.96 1.95
CA ARG A 145 -17.23 -3.31 0.72
C ARG A 145 -17.79 -1.91 0.96
N ARG A 146 -17.87 -1.46 2.22
CA ARG A 146 -18.25 -0.07 2.55
C ARG A 146 -17.09 0.91 2.35
N ARG A 147 -15.94 0.41 1.91
CA ARG A 147 -14.74 1.18 1.58
C ARG A 147 -14.27 0.84 0.18
N VAL A 148 -13.69 1.81 -0.50
CA VAL A 148 -13.05 1.63 -1.79
C VAL A 148 -11.60 1.21 -1.56
N SER A 149 -11.19 0.11 -2.18
CA SER A 149 -9.78 -0.28 -2.25
C SER A 149 -9.51 -0.94 -3.59
N GLY A 150 -8.85 -0.22 -4.50
CA GLY A 150 -8.72 -0.72 -5.86
C GLY A 150 -7.72 0.05 -6.72
N TYR A 151 -7.28 -0.61 -7.79
CA TYR A 151 -6.46 0.00 -8.84
C TYR A 151 -7.34 0.59 -9.92
N VAL A 152 -6.99 1.77 -10.44
CA VAL A 152 -7.62 2.29 -11.66
C VAL A 152 -7.35 1.35 -12.83
N ARG A 153 -8.34 1.13 -13.68
CA ARG A 153 -8.12 0.33 -14.91
C ARG A 153 -7.30 1.09 -15.94
N SER A 154 -7.54 2.40 -16.03
CA SER A 154 -6.88 3.31 -16.97
C SER A 154 -6.91 4.74 -16.41
N GLY A 155 -5.99 5.58 -16.87
CA GLY A 155 -5.89 6.97 -16.42
C GLY A 155 -5.28 7.08 -15.01
N SER A 156 -5.51 8.23 -14.37
CA SER A 156 -5.00 8.51 -13.03
C SER A 156 -6.06 8.32 -11.93
N PRO A 157 -5.65 8.05 -10.69
CA PRO A 157 -6.55 8.05 -9.53
C PRO A 157 -7.34 9.35 -9.35
N ASP A 158 -6.74 10.52 -9.66
CA ASP A 158 -7.42 11.81 -9.53
C ASP A 158 -8.53 12.00 -10.58
N GLU A 159 -8.29 11.62 -11.84
CA GLU A 159 -9.33 11.63 -12.88
C GLU A 159 -10.47 10.66 -12.55
N TYR A 160 -10.12 9.49 -12.01
CA TYR A 160 -11.10 8.52 -11.53
C TYR A 160 -11.94 9.09 -10.40
N ALA A 161 -11.30 9.71 -9.41
CA ALA A 161 -11.94 10.31 -8.25
C ALA A 161 -12.95 11.40 -8.65
N VAL A 162 -12.58 12.29 -9.58
CA VAL A 162 -13.49 13.32 -10.12
C VAL A 162 -14.72 12.68 -10.76
N SER A 163 -14.51 11.65 -11.58
CA SER A 163 -15.60 10.97 -12.31
C SER A 163 -16.54 10.17 -11.39
N HIS A 164 -16.09 9.80 -10.20
CA HIS A 164 -16.83 8.97 -9.24
C HIS A 164 -17.19 9.71 -7.94
N PHE A 165 -17.17 11.05 -7.95
CA PHE A 165 -17.54 11.90 -6.80
C PHE A 165 -16.77 11.55 -5.52
N MET A 166 -15.46 11.34 -5.65
CA MET A 166 -14.55 11.10 -4.53
C MET A 166 -13.77 12.39 -4.24
N ILE A 167 -13.66 12.76 -2.97
CA ILE A 167 -12.97 13.97 -2.53
C ILE A 167 -11.61 13.55 -1.97
N ALA A 168 -10.52 14.19 -2.44
CA ALA A 168 -9.19 13.95 -1.91
C ALA A 168 -9.18 14.20 -0.40
N ASP A 169 -8.82 13.17 0.34
CA ASP A 169 -8.79 13.20 1.79
C ASP A 169 -7.57 12.43 2.24
N ALA A 170 -6.58 13.16 2.73
CA ALA A 170 -5.34 12.55 3.16
C ALA A 170 -5.55 11.59 4.35
N ASN A 171 -6.65 11.70 5.10
CA ASN A 171 -7.03 10.76 6.17
C ASN A 171 -8.13 9.78 5.74
N GLY A 172 -8.55 9.87 4.48
CA GLY A 172 -9.55 9.03 3.84
C GLY A 172 -9.22 7.55 3.95
N GLN A 173 -10.27 6.76 4.18
CA GLN A 173 -10.18 5.31 4.27
C GLN A 173 -10.34 4.64 2.90
N ASP A 174 -10.82 5.39 1.90
CA ASP A 174 -10.90 4.93 0.52
C ASP A 174 -9.55 5.12 -0.15
N VAL A 175 -9.04 4.05 -0.76
CA VAL A 175 -7.71 4.02 -1.37
C VAL A 175 -7.82 3.62 -2.83
N VAL A 176 -7.36 4.51 -3.70
CA VAL A 176 -7.24 4.26 -5.14
C VAL A 176 -5.77 4.24 -5.50
N TYR A 177 -5.33 3.16 -6.14
CA TYR A 177 -3.94 2.95 -6.52
C TYR A 177 -3.72 3.27 -8.00
N GLU A 178 -2.55 3.84 -8.31
CA GLU A 178 -2.07 3.93 -9.69
C GLU A 178 -1.83 2.54 -10.26
N ASN A 179 -2.29 2.29 -11.49
CA ASN A 179 -2.00 1.02 -12.16
C ASN A 179 -0.74 1.13 -13.02
N THR A 180 0.37 0.66 -12.45
CA THR A 180 1.68 0.60 -13.09
C THR A 180 2.02 -0.80 -13.59
N LEU A 181 1.03 -1.71 -13.64
CA LEU A 181 1.23 -3.08 -14.08
C LEU A 181 1.69 -3.09 -15.55
N PRO A 182 2.76 -3.83 -15.92
CA PRO A 182 3.30 -3.82 -17.29
C PRO A 182 2.43 -4.54 -18.34
N ILE A 183 1.22 -4.96 -17.98
CA ILE A 183 0.29 -5.70 -18.83
C ILE A 183 -1.13 -5.21 -18.60
N ASP A 184 -1.98 -5.36 -19.60
CA ASP A 184 -3.42 -5.16 -19.44
C ASP A 184 -4.00 -6.31 -18.60
N PHE A 185 -4.61 -5.96 -17.47
CA PHE A 185 -5.23 -6.93 -16.57
C PHE A 185 -6.75 -6.86 -16.68
N GLY A 186 -7.34 -7.91 -17.25
CA GLY A 186 -8.79 -8.01 -17.44
C GLY A 186 -9.58 -8.52 -16.24
N GLY A 187 -8.92 -8.86 -15.13
CA GLY A 187 -9.60 -9.33 -13.92
C GLY A 187 -10.25 -8.20 -13.12
N ASP A 188 -11.24 -8.55 -12.30
CA ASP A 188 -11.91 -7.62 -11.38
C ASP A 188 -11.29 -7.56 -9.99
N VAL A 189 -10.43 -8.54 -9.67
CA VAL A 189 -9.76 -8.67 -8.39
C VAL A 189 -8.28 -8.95 -8.64
N MET A 190 -7.41 -8.24 -7.94
CA MET A 190 -5.96 -8.43 -8.06
C MET A 190 -5.52 -9.82 -7.55
N PRO A 191 -4.39 -10.36 -8.04
CA PRO A 191 -3.82 -11.60 -7.51
C PRO A 191 -3.53 -11.54 -6.00
N GLN A 192 -3.61 -12.68 -5.31
CA GLN A 192 -3.53 -12.76 -3.83
C GLN A 192 -2.31 -12.06 -3.24
N ALA A 193 -1.11 -12.19 -3.83
CA ALA A 193 0.08 -11.53 -3.30
C ALA A 193 0.01 -10.01 -3.40
N VAL A 194 -0.69 -9.47 -4.40
CA VAL A 194 -0.93 -8.03 -4.55
C VAL A 194 -1.84 -7.53 -3.43
N ILE A 195 -2.95 -8.23 -3.19
CA ILE A 195 -3.89 -7.93 -2.11
C ILE A 195 -3.17 -7.94 -0.77
N ALA A 196 -2.38 -8.98 -0.51
CA ALA A 196 -1.61 -9.11 0.72
C ALA A 196 -0.55 -8.00 0.87
N ALA A 197 0.13 -7.62 -0.22
CA ALA A 197 1.09 -6.52 -0.23
C ALA A 197 0.43 -5.17 0.06
N ASP A 198 -0.77 -4.92 -0.46
CA ASP A 198 -1.51 -3.69 -0.17
C ASP A 198 -1.97 -3.63 1.28
N LEU A 199 -2.50 -4.74 1.82
CA LEU A 199 -2.82 -4.86 3.24
C LEU A 199 -1.58 -4.65 4.13
N ALA A 200 -0.42 -5.19 3.76
CA ALA A 200 0.82 -5.03 4.52
C ALA A 200 1.33 -3.57 4.61
N THR A 201 0.82 -2.68 3.76
CA THR A 201 1.09 -1.23 3.79
C THR A 201 0.04 -0.42 4.54
N SER A 202 -1.05 -1.07 4.99
CA SER A 202 -2.11 -0.41 5.74
C SER A 202 -1.62 0.09 7.10
N THR A 203 -2.27 1.15 7.58
CA THR A 203 -2.08 1.69 8.94
C THR A 203 -2.92 0.97 9.97
N ASP A 204 -3.96 0.26 9.53
CA ASP A 204 -4.69 -0.63 10.42
C ASP A 204 -3.79 -1.83 10.74
N THR A 205 -3.46 -1.99 12.04
CA THR A 205 -2.60 -3.07 12.51
C THR A 205 -3.14 -4.46 12.14
N ARG A 206 -4.46 -4.65 12.13
CA ARG A 206 -5.07 -5.95 11.78
C ARG A 206 -4.91 -6.24 10.29
N GLU A 207 -5.15 -5.23 9.44
CA GLU A 207 -4.93 -5.36 8.00
C GLU A 207 -3.45 -5.65 7.69
N ARG A 208 -2.56 -4.88 8.31
CA ARG A 208 -1.12 -5.06 8.15
C ARG A 208 -0.65 -6.44 8.59
N SER A 209 -1.09 -6.91 9.76
CA SER A 209 -0.77 -8.25 10.23
C SER A 209 -1.35 -9.34 9.33
N ALA A 210 -2.57 -9.19 8.83
CA ALA A 210 -3.17 -10.15 7.91
C ALA A 210 -2.40 -10.21 6.57
N GLY A 211 -2.02 -9.05 6.01
CA GLY A 211 -1.23 -8.97 4.78
C GLY A 211 0.15 -9.63 4.92
N LEU A 212 0.87 -9.35 6.01
CA LEU A 212 2.18 -9.97 6.25
C LEU A 212 2.09 -11.48 6.45
N ARG A 213 1.07 -11.97 7.19
CA ARG A 213 0.82 -13.42 7.34
C ARG A 213 0.53 -14.07 5.99
N ALA A 214 -0.36 -13.49 5.19
CA ALA A 214 -0.70 -14.05 3.88
C ALA A 214 0.52 -14.10 2.93
N ILE A 215 1.40 -13.09 2.96
CA ILE A 215 2.67 -13.15 2.22
C ILE A 215 3.53 -14.31 2.70
N GLU A 216 3.66 -14.51 4.02
CA GLU A 216 4.43 -15.61 4.57
C GLU A 216 3.84 -16.98 4.20
N ASP A 217 2.53 -17.16 4.30
CA ASP A 217 1.85 -18.40 3.94
C ASP A 217 2.04 -18.74 2.47
N MET A 218 1.88 -17.76 1.56
CA MET A 218 2.16 -17.94 0.13
C MET A 218 3.64 -18.26 -0.12
N ARG A 219 4.56 -17.61 0.60
CA ARG A 219 6.00 -17.88 0.48
C ARG A 219 6.34 -19.32 0.91
N GLN A 220 5.74 -19.80 2.00
CA GLN A 220 5.93 -21.18 2.48
C GLN A 220 5.36 -22.20 1.51
N ALA A 221 4.16 -21.97 0.99
CA ALA A 221 3.58 -22.83 -0.05
C ALA A 221 4.44 -22.86 -1.33
N TRP A 222 4.96 -21.70 -1.74
CA TRP A 222 5.87 -21.58 -2.89
C TRP A 222 7.21 -22.32 -2.68
N LEU A 223 7.72 -22.34 -1.45
CA LEU A 223 8.92 -23.09 -1.07
C LEU A 223 8.68 -24.60 -1.06
N ALA A 224 7.52 -25.04 -0.56
CA ALA A 224 7.17 -26.46 -0.51
C ALA A 224 6.91 -27.07 -1.89
N ALA A 225 6.49 -26.26 -2.87
CA ALA A 225 6.21 -26.70 -4.24
C ALA A 225 7.46 -26.79 -5.15
N ARG A 226 8.67 -26.59 -4.62
CA ARG A 226 9.93 -26.54 -5.39
C ARG A 226 11.01 -27.45 -4.83
#